data_AF-A0A0G1E2F1-F1
#
_entry.id   AF-A0A0G1E2F1-F1
#
_cell.length_a   1.000
_cell.length_b   1.000
_cell.length_c   1.000
_cell.angle_alpha   90.00
_cell.angle_beta   90.00
_cell.angle_gamma   90.00
#
_symmetry.space_group_name_H-M   'P 1'
#
loop_
_entity.id
_entity.type
_entity.pdbx_description
1 polymer ?
#
loop_
_entity_poly.entity_id
_entity_poly.type
_entity_poly.pdbx_seq_one_letter_code
_entity_poly.pdbx_strand_id
1 'polypeptide(L)'
;MILSHWYGSFRKQSRSSQVLGIALVVALLAMAEITTYRWFVRRSDERAQMALSRCIELYDRAGRENAPHLWVEAARAFESGHSQSSWSPIAPYFLTFGADIALRQGNKVKAHELVTQALKEMDKNNPLRPALRVKQALLEIDADDAALQKQGEASLKTIANDSTNPAREQALYYLGLIAFDAGNRPEAENIWKDLLVRAEKGSVWAEVAQAKLQYHA
;
A
#
# COMPACT_ATOMS: atom_id res chain seq x y z
N MET A 1 58.66 48.17 -7.75
CA MET A 1 57.93 46.98 -8.25
C MET A 1 57.54 45.95 -7.18
N ILE A 2 58.02 46.06 -5.92
CA ILE A 2 57.76 45.05 -4.86
C ILE A 2 56.43 45.29 -4.12
N LEU A 3 55.98 46.55 -4.01
CA LEU A 3 54.74 46.91 -3.30
C LEU A 3 53.44 46.51 -4.04
N SER A 4 53.46 46.42 -5.38
CA SER A 4 52.30 45.98 -6.16
C SER A 4 52.04 44.48 -6.05
N HIS A 5 53.09 43.68 -5.80
CA HIS A 5 52.98 42.23 -5.64
C HIS A 5 52.41 41.83 -4.26
N TRP A 6 52.71 42.62 -3.22
CA TRP A 6 52.23 42.42 -1.86
C TRP A 6 50.76 42.86 -1.66
N TYR A 7 50.34 43.93 -2.34
CA TYR A 7 48.95 44.39 -2.29
C TYR A 7 47.99 43.46 -3.07
N GLY A 8 48.48 42.84 -4.15
CA GLY A 8 47.73 41.86 -4.93
C GLY A 8 47.44 40.56 -4.17
N SER A 9 48.39 40.06 -3.36
CA SER A 9 48.20 38.83 -2.57
C SER A 9 47.23 39.03 -1.41
N PHE A 10 47.30 40.17 -0.70
CA PHE A 10 46.38 40.49 0.40
C PHE A 10 44.91 40.60 -0.07
N ARG A 11 44.67 41.21 -1.23
CA ARG A 11 43.32 41.35 -1.81
C ARG A 11 42.77 40.03 -2.37
N LYS A 12 43.64 39.16 -2.88
CA LYS A 12 43.27 37.79 -3.32
C LYS A 12 42.95 36.90 -2.12
N GLN A 13 43.66 37.05 -1.01
CA GLN A 13 43.46 36.30 0.23
C GLN A 13 42.20 36.76 1.01
N SER A 14 41.83 38.04 0.94
CA SER A 14 40.56 38.52 1.53
C SER A 14 39.33 38.06 0.72
N ARG A 15 39.44 37.98 -0.61
CA ARG A 15 38.36 37.46 -1.46
C ARG A 15 38.17 35.95 -1.30
N SER A 16 39.25 35.17 -1.20
CA SER A 16 39.12 33.72 -1.00
C SER A 16 38.52 33.37 0.36
N SER A 17 38.92 34.06 1.44
CA SER A 17 38.33 33.85 2.78
C SER A 17 36.86 34.27 2.86
N GLN A 18 36.44 35.32 2.15
CA GLN A 18 35.02 35.70 2.02
C GLN A 18 34.20 34.64 1.27
N VAL A 19 34.70 34.13 0.14
CA VAL A 19 34.02 33.06 -0.61
C VAL A 19 33.90 31.79 0.23
N LEU A 20 34.95 31.44 0.98
CA LEU A 20 34.94 30.28 1.87
C LEU A 20 33.95 30.44 3.03
N GLY A 21 33.85 31.65 3.61
CA GLY A 21 32.86 31.97 4.64
C GLY A 21 31.43 31.88 4.12
N ILE A 22 31.15 32.41 2.92
CA ILE A 22 29.82 32.30 2.28
C ILE A 22 29.49 30.82 2.01
N ALA A 23 30.42 30.06 1.44
CA ALA A 23 30.23 28.64 1.16
C ALA A 23 29.92 27.84 2.45
N LEU A 24 30.60 28.16 3.56
CA LEU A 24 30.36 27.54 4.86
C LEU A 24 28.95 27.85 5.38
N VAL A 25 28.51 29.11 5.29
CA VAL A 25 27.16 29.52 5.72
C VAL A 25 26.09 28.81 4.88
N VAL A 26 26.26 28.74 3.55
CA VAL A 26 25.35 28.02 2.67
C VAL A 26 25.31 26.52 3.02
N ALA A 27 26.47 25.91 3.28
CA ALA A 27 26.54 24.51 3.70
C ALA A 27 25.83 24.26 5.04
N LEU A 28 25.98 25.16 6.02
CA LEU A 28 25.30 25.07 7.32
C LEU A 28 23.78 25.22 7.19
N LEU A 29 23.32 26.15 6.35
CA LEU A 29 21.89 26.32 6.07
C LEU A 29 21.31 25.09 5.39
N ALA A 30 22.00 24.53 4.38
CA ALA A 30 21.58 23.30 3.73
C ALA A 30 21.52 22.10 4.70
N MET A 31 22.49 21.98 5.62
CA MET A 31 22.45 20.94 6.66
C MET A 31 21.31 21.15 7.67
N ALA A 32 21.03 22.39 8.05
CA ALA A 32 19.92 22.73 8.93
C ALA A 32 18.56 22.39 8.29
N GLU A 33 18.37 22.69 7.01
CA GLU A 33 17.17 22.32 6.24
C GLU A 33 16.98 20.80 6.19
N ILE A 34 18.03 20.04 5.87
CA ILE A 34 17.95 18.57 5.81
C ILE A 34 17.62 17.98 7.18
N THR A 35 18.27 18.43 8.25
CA THR A 35 18.06 17.88 9.60
C THR A 35 16.69 18.23 10.17
N THR A 36 16.24 19.47 10.01
CA THR A 36 14.90 19.90 10.47
C THR A 36 13.80 19.20 9.68
N TYR A 37 13.93 19.07 8.37
CA TYR A 37 12.99 18.32 7.53
C TYR A 37 12.90 16.85 7.96
N ARG A 38 14.04 16.16 8.13
CA ARG A 38 14.05 14.75 8.56
C ARG A 38 13.45 14.56 9.96
N TRP A 39 13.68 15.50 10.88
CA TRP A 39 13.07 15.47 12.21
C TRP A 39 11.56 15.66 12.15
N PHE A 40 11.08 16.60 11.32
CA PHE A 40 9.65 16.83 11.11
C PHE A 40 8.95 15.59 10.53
N VAL A 41 9.51 15.00 9.46
CA VAL A 41 8.97 13.78 8.83
C VAL A 41 8.90 12.64 9.84
N ARG A 42 9.99 12.38 10.57
CA ARG A 42 10.02 11.33 11.59
C ARG A 42 8.96 11.51 12.67
N ARG A 43 8.83 12.73 13.20
CA ARG A 43 7.82 13.02 14.23
C ARG A 43 6.40 12.88 13.70
N SER A 44 6.19 13.21 12.43
CA SER A 44 4.91 12.98 11.79
C SER A 44 4.61 11.49 11.62
N ASP A 45 5.59 10.70 11.18
CA ASP A 45 5.40 9.27 10.98
C ASP A 45 5.12 8.56 12.31
N GLU A 46 5.81 8.95 13.38
CA GLU A 46 5.51 8.46 14.74
C GLU A 46 4.06 8.77 15.15
N ARG A 47 3.56 9.97 14.85
CA ARG A 47 2.14 10.33 15.11
C ARG A 47 1.18 9.53 14.25
N ALA A 48 1.47 9.34 12.97
CA ALA A 48 0.65 8.55 12.06
C ALA A 48 0.59 7.07 12.49
N GLN A 49 1.71 6.50 12.94
CA GLN A 49 1.76 5.14 13.50
C GLN A 49 0.92 5.01 14.76
N MET A 50 1.03 5.94 15.70
CA MET A 50 0.20 5.94 16.91
C MET A 50 -1.28 6.08 16.58
N ALA A 51 -1.64 6.94 15.62
CA ALA A 51 -3.01 7.10 15.16
C ALA A 51 -3.54 5.80 14.51
N LEU A 52 -2.74 5.16 13.65
CA LEU A 52 -3.11 3.90 13.02
C LEU A 52 -3.28 2.78 14.05
N SER A 53 -2.38 2.68 15.04
CA SER A 53 -2.49 1.69 16.12
C SER A 53 -3.81 1.81 16.88
N ARG A 54 -4.21 3.03 17.25
CA ARG A 54 -5.51 3.28 17.90
C ARG A 54 -6.70 2.93 17.00
N CYS A 55 -6.60 3.20 15.71
CA CYS A 55 -7.65 2.81 14.76
C CYS A 55 -7.75 1.28 14.64
N ILE A 56 -6.63 0.57 14.66
CA ILE A 56 -6.59 -0.90 14.65
C ILE A 56 -7.19 -1.48 15.93
N GLU A 57 -6.96 -0.87 17.10
CA GLU A 57 -7.62 -1.29 18.35
C GLU A 57 -9.15 -1.16 18.27
N LEU A 58 -9.66 -0.08 17.67
CA LEU A 58 -11.10 0.09 17.41
C LEU A 58 -11.62 -0.93 16.40
N TYR A 59 -10.87 -1.21 15.34
CA TYR A 59 -11.22 -2.24 14.34
C TYR A 59 -11.34 -3.63 14.99
N ASP A 60 -10.35 -4.01 15.79
CA ASP A 60 -10.35 -5.29 16.52
C ASP A 60 -11.51 -5.38 17.50
N ARG A 61 -11.76 -4.30 18.25
CA ARG A 61 -12.91 -4.22 19.16
C ARG A 61 -14.25 -4.38 18.43
N ALA A 62 -14.43 -3.68 17.30
CA ALA A 62 -15.62 -3.82 16.46
C ALA A 62 -15.79 -5.25 15.93
N GLY A 63 -14.69 -5.92 15.59
CA GLY A 63 -14.65 -7.33 15.20
C GLY A 63 -15.07 -8.28 16.31
N ARG A 64 -14.54 -8.11 17.53
CA ARG A 64 -14.82 -8.98 18.68
C ARG A 64 -16.23 -8.81 19.24
N GLU A 65 -16.70 -7.58 19.38
CA GLU A 65 -18.03 -7.28 19.92
C GLU A 65 -19.13 -7.40 18.86
N ASN A 66 -18.77 -7.35 17.58
CA ASN A 66 -19.66 -7.47 16.42
C ASN A 66 -20.88 -6.52 16.47
N ALA A 67 -20.70 -5.32 17.03
CA ALA A 67 -21.76 -4.33 17.17
C ALA A 67 -21.72 -3.30 16.01
N PRO A 68 -22.83 -3.05 15.28
CA PRO A 68 -22.85 -2.15 14.13
C PRO A 68 -22.32 -0.73 14.39
N HIS A 69 -22.62 -0.17 15.57
CA HIS A 69 -22.18 1.18 15.93
C HIS A 69 -20.66 1.30 16.09
N LEU A 70 -19.96 0.23 16.50
CA LEU A 70 -18.50 0.21 16.63
C LEU A 70 -17.82 0.25 15.26
N TRP A 71 -18.42 -0.37 14.24
CA TRP A 71 -17.92 -0.26 12.87
C TRP A 71 -18.01 1.17 12.34
N VAL A 72 -19.09 1.90 12.69
CA VAL A 72 -19.26 3.31 12.31
C VAL A 72 -18.26 4.21 13.05
N GLU A 73 -17.96 3.91 14.31
CA GLU A 73 -16.92 4.59 15.09
C GLU A 73 -15.52 4.34 14.48
N ALA A 74 -15.19 3.08 14.19
CA ALA A 74 -13.95 2.71 13.54
C ALA A 74 -13.80 3.41 12.18
N ALA A 75 -14.85 3.40 11.34
CA ALA A 75 -14.83 4.10 10.04
C ALA A 75 -14.45 5.57 10.18
N ARG A 76 -15.09 6.29 11.12
CA ARG A 76 -14.77 7.70 11.41
C ARG A 76 -13.34 7.90 11.91
N ALA A 77 -12.86 6.99 12.76
CA ALA A 77 -11.48 7.04 13.25
C ALA A 77 -10.47 6.87 12.11
N PHE A 78 -10.69 5.93 11.19
CA PHE A 78 -9.82 5.71 10.03
C PHE A 78 -9.85 6.88 9.05
N GLU A 79 -11.01 7.46 8.77
CA GLU A 79 -11.14 8.66 7.92
C GLU A 79 -10.43 9.87 8.54
N SER A 80 -10.63 10.09 9.84
CA SER A 80 -9.92 11.14 10.57
C SER A 80 -8.40 10.89 10.60
N GLY A 81 -7.98 9.63 10.79
CA GLY A 81 -6.57 9.25 10.80
C GLY A 81 -5.89 9.49 9.46
N HIS A 82 -6.56 9.15 8.35
CA HIS A 82 -6.10 9.43 6.98
C HIS A 82 -5.94 10.93 6.74
N SER A 83 -6.97 11.72 7.02
CA SER A 83 -6.94 13.17 6.77
C SER A 83 -5.84 13.89 7.56
N GLN A 84 -5.62 13.49 8.82
CA GLN A 84 -4.56 14.04 9.68
C GLN A 84 -3.15 13.56 9.32
N SER A 85 -3.03 12.46 8.58
CA SER A 85 -1.75 11.81 8.26
C SER A 85 -1.51 11.69 6.75
N SER A 86 -2.19 12.50 5.93
CA SER A 86 -2.24 12.34 4.47
C SER A 86 -0.88 12.44 3.77
N TRP A 87 0.09 13.11 4.40
CA TRP A 87 1.47 13.24 3.89
C TRP A 87 2.41 12.12 4.37
N SER A 88 1.96 11.26 5.29
CA SER A 88 2.78 10.13 5.77
C SER A 88 2.71 8.97 4.77
N PRO A 89 3.81 8.21 4.57
CA PRO A 89 3.78 6.96 3.80
C PRO A 89 2.79 5.91 4.34
N ILE A 90 2.28 6.11 5.56
CA ILE A 90 1.31 5.24 6.23
C ILE A 90 -0.15 5.63 5.93
N ALA A 91 -0.40 6.79 5.30
CA ALA A 91 -1.75 7.21 4.93
C ALA A 91 -2.56 6.12 4.18
N PRO A 92 -2.00 5.40 3.18
CA PRO A 92 -2.75 4.39 2.42
C PRO A 92 -3.25 3.21 3.26
N TYR A 93 -2.64 2.94 4.42
CA TYR A 93 -3.07 1.86 5.30
C TYR A 93 -4.39 2.20 5.97
N PHE A 94 -4.64 3.47 6.30
CA PHE A 94 -5.92 3.90 6.83
C PHE A 94 -7.06 3.62 5.84
N LEU A 95 -6.82 3.92 4.56
CA LEU A 95 -7.76 3.64 3.47
C LEU A 95 -7.97 2.13 3.28
N THR A 96 -6.90 1.34 3.40
CA THR A 96 -6.96 -0.13 3.25
C THR A 96 -7.88 -0.76 4.31
N PHE A 97 -7.72 -0.38 5.58
CA PHE A 97 -8.61 -0.81 6.66
C PHE A 97 -10.01 -0.19 6.54
N GLY A 98 -10.11 1.08 6.13
CA GLY A 98 -11.39 1.73 5.84
C GLY A 98 -12.20 0.95 4.80
N ALA A 99 -11.55 0.40 3.78
CA ALA A 99 -12.21 -0.44 2.80
C ALA A 99 -12.73 -1.76 3.40
N ASP A 100 -11.99 -2.39 4.31
CA ASP A 100 -12.49 -3.58 5.03
C ASP A 100 -13.70 -3.25 5.91
N ILE A 101 -13.69 -2.10 6.59
CA ILE A 101 -14.83 -1.64 7.37
C ILE A 101 -16.04 -1.40 6.47
N ALA A 102 -15.83 -0.73 5.33
CA ALA A 102 -16.89 -0.50 4.35
C ALA A 102 -17.50 -1.82 3.83
N LEU A 103 -16.67 -2.83 3.55
CA LEU A 103 -17.15 -4.17 3.17
C LEU A 103 -18.00 -4.81 4.26
N ARG A 104 -17.57 -4.73 5.53
CA ARG A 104 -18.33 -5.27 6.66
C ARG A 104 -19.66 -4.56 6.89
N GLN A 105 -19.77 -3.30 6.46
CA GLN A 105 -21.00 -2.53 6.45
C GLN A 105 -21.86 -2.78 5.20
N GLY A 106 -21.44 -3.67 4.29
CA GLY A 106 -22.13 -3.97 3.03
C GLY A 106 -21.93 -2.92 1.94
N ASN A 107 -21.09 -1.91 2.16
CA ASN A 107 -20.87 -0.83 1.20
C ASN A 107 -19.70 -1.15 0.26
N LYS A 108 -19.97 -1.98 -0.76
CA LYS A 108 -18.98 -2.42 -1.76
C LYS A 108 -18.42 -1.26 -2.59
N VAL A 109 -19.26 -0.28 -2.96
CA VAL A 109 -18.85 0.90 -3.72
C VAL A 109 -17.81 1.70 -2.95
N LYS A 110 -18.08 1.99 -1.67
CA LYS A 110 -17.13 2.72 -0.83
C LYS A 110 -15.84 1.94 -0.61
N ALA A 111 -15.92 0.62 -0.47
CA ALA A 111 -14.74 -0.21 -0.37
C ALA A 111 -13.86 -0.13 -1.63
N HIS A 112 -14.45 -0.19 -2.82
CA HIS A 112 -13.72 -0.04 -4.08
C HIS A 112 -13.07 1.34 -4.22
N GLU A 113 -13.78 2.41 -3.86
CA GLU A 113 -13.22 3.78 -3.82
C GLU A 113 -11.98 3.86 -2.92
N LEU A 114 -12.09 3.34 -1.69
CA LEU A 114 -11.02 3.38 -0.70
C LEU A 114 -9.81 2.55 -1.12
N VAL A 115 -10.01 1.35 -1.68
CA VAL A 115 -8.91 0.54 -2.24
C VAL A 115 -8.25 1.24 -3.43
N THR A 116 -9.04 1.83 -4.31
CA THR A 116 -8.53 2.57 -5.49
C THR A 116 -7.70 3.77 -5.04
N GLN A 117 -8.17 4.52 -4.05
CA GLN A 117 -7.43 5.64 -3.48
C GLN A 117 -6.15 5.16 -2.78
N ALA A 118 -6.21 4.08 -1.99
CA ALA A 118 -5.04 3.49 -1.34
C ALA A 118 -3.97 3.11 -2.38
N LEU A 119 -4.35 2.45 -3.48
CA LEU A 119 -3.43 2.08 -4.55
C LEU A 119 -2.87 3.29 -5.32
N LYS A 120 -3.56 4.43 -5.33
CA LYS A 120 -3.07 5.67 -5.93
C LYS A 120 -2.03 6.36 -5.03
N GLU A 121 -2.25 6.36 -3.72
CA GLU A 121 -1.38 7.00 -2.74
C GLU A 121 -0.18 6.13 -2.33
N MET A 122 -0.31 4.81 -2.45
CA MET A 122 0.72 3.85 -2.05
C MET A 122 1.89 3.79 -3.04
N ASP A 123 3.11 3.75 -2.51
CA ASP A 123 4.32 3.56 -3.31
C ASP A 123 4.25 2.29 -4.17
N LYS A 124 4.86 2.35 -5.36
CA LYS A 124 4.83 1.23 -6.32
C LYS A 124 5.55 -0.03 -5.80
N ASN A 125 6.54 0.14 -4.93
CA ASN A 125 7.33 -0.94 -4.34
C ASN A 125 6.79 -1.37 -2.97
N ASN A 126 5.63 -0.84 -2.53
CA ASN A 126 5.04 -1.25 -1.27
C ASN A 126 4.67 -2.75 -1.32
N PRO A 127 5.07 -3.56 -0.32
CA PRO A 127 4.85 -5.00 -0.32
C PRO A 127 3.36 -5.40 -0.27
N LEU A 128 2.46 -4.53 0.19
CA LEU A 128 1.02 -4.80 0.21
C LEU A 128 0.34 -4.49 -1.12
N ARG A 129 0.99 -3.72 -2.00
CA ARG A 129 0.38 -3.27 -3.27
C ARG A 129 -0.10 -4.45 -4.13
N PRO A 130 0.65 -5.56 -4.31
CA PRO A 130 0.19 -6.70 -5.09
C PRO A 130 -1.10 -7.33 -4.53
N ALA A 131 -1.15 -7.60 -3.23
CA ALA A 131 -2.32 -8.18 -2.57
C ALA A 131 -3.53 -7.23 -2.64
N LEU A 132 -3.30 -5.92 -2.51
CA LEU A 132 -4.36 -4.91 -2.62
C LEU A 132 -4.92 -4.80 -4.04
N ARG A 133 -4.10 -5.03 -5.08
CA ARG A 133 -4.58 -5.14 -6.47
C ARG A 133 -5.47 -6.38 -6.67
N VAL A 134 -5.16 -7.49 -6.02
CA VAL A 134 -6.06 -8.66 -6.02
C VAL A 134 -7.39 -8.29 -5.35
N LYS A 135 -7.36 -7.65 -4.19
CA LYS A 135 -8.58 -7.18 -3.50
C LYS A 135 -9.39 -6.22 -4.37
N GLN A 136 -8.75 -5.29 -5.08
CA GLN A 136 -9.43 -4.40 -6.03
C GLN A 136 -10.12 -5.20 -7.14
N ALA A 137 -9.41 -6.13 -7.77
CA ALA A 137 -9.96 -6.97 -8.83
C ALA A 137 -11.18 -7.78 -8.35
N LEU A 138 -11.12 -8.33 -7.14
CA LEU A 138 -12.25 -9.04 -6.54
C LEU A 138 -13.45 -8.11 -6.26
N LEU A 139 -13.22 -6.89 -5.78
CA LEU A 139 -14.28 -5.89 -5.60
C LEU A 139 -14.93 -5.49 -6.93
N GLU A 140 -14.15 -5.41 -8.00
CA GLU A 140 -14.63 -5.12 -9.35
C GLU A 140 -15.47 -6.27 -9.92
N ILE A 141 -15.09 -7.53 -9.67
CA ILE A 141 -15.85 -8.73 -10.02
C ILE A 141 -17.17 -8.80 -9.24
N ASP A 142 -17.17 -8.34 -8.01
CA ASP A 142 -18.34 -8.30 -7.13
C ASP A 142 -19.30 -7.11 -7.38
N ALA A 143 -18.93 -6.21 -8.30
CA ALA A 143 -19.72 -5.02 -8.63
C ALA A 143 -20.94 -5.38 -9.50
N ASP A 144 -22.00 -4.57 -9.43
CA ASP A 144 -23.18 -4.75 -10.29
C ASP A 144 -22.97 -4.29 -11.74
N ASP A 145 -21.82 -3.67 -12.04
CA ASP A 145 -21.45 -3.14 -13.35
C ASP A 145 -20.65 -4.17 -14.16
N ALA A 146 -21.20 -4.61 -15.30
CA ALA A 146 -20.59 -5.64 -16.15
C ALA A 146 -19.24 -5.22 -16.77
N ALA A 147 -18.98 -3.93 -16.95
CA ALA A 147 -17.68 -3.45 -17.44
C ALA A 147 -16.63 -3.54 -16.32
N LEU A 148 -16.99 -3.17 -15.09
CA LEU A 148 -16.13 -3.37 -13.92
C LEU A 148 -15.86 -4.85 -13.68
N GLN A 149 -16.86 -5.72 -13.79
CA GLN A 149 -16.66 -7.17 -13.65
C GLN A 149 -15.59 -7.69 -14.60
N LYS A 150 -15.70 -7.35 -15.89
CA LYS A 150 -14.71 -7.74 -16.91
C LYS A 150 -13.32 -7.15 -16.64
N GLN A 151 -13.26 -5.92 -16.15
CA GLN A 151 -12.01 -5.28 -15.77
C GLN A 151 -11.34 -6.02 -14.60
N GLY A 152 -12.12 -6.40 -13.59
CA GLY A 152 -11.65 -7.16 -12.43
C GLY A 152 -11.13 -8.53 -12.86
N GLU A 153 -11.88 -9.26 -13.67
CA GLU A 153 -11.42 -10.55 -14.22
C GLU A 153 -10.12 -10.42 -15.02
N ALA A 154 -10.02 -9.42 -15.91
CA ALA A 154 -8.83 -9.17 -16.70
C ALA A 154 -7.62 -8.84 -15.80
N SER A 155 -7.83 -7.99 -14.79
CA SER A 155 -6.80 -7.62 -13.82
C SER A 155 -6.32 -8.82 -13.01
N LEU A 156 -7.24 -9.67 -12.56
CA LEU A 156 -6.91 -10.87 -11.81
C LEU A 156 -6.12 -11.87 -12.67
N LYS A 157 -6.52 -12.06 -13.93
CA LYS A 157 -5.77 -12.87 -14.91
C LYS A 157 -4.38 -12.31 -15.19
N THR A 158 -4.22 -11.00 -15.28
CA THR A 158 -2.89 -10.37 -15.43
C THR A 158 -2.00 -10.66 -14.23
N ILE A 159 -2.52 -10.54 -13.00
CA ILE A 159 -1.75 -10.85 -11.77
C ILE A 159 -1.35 -12.33 -11.73
N ALA A 160 -2.28 -13.23 -12.06
CA ALA A 160 -2.06 -14.67 -12.06
C ALA A 160 -1.03 -15.15 -13.12
N ASN A 161 -0.92 -14.44 -14.24
CA ASN A 161 0.01 -14.81 -15.33
C ASN A 161 1.40 -14.18 -15.18
N ASP A 162 1.57 -13.20 -14.31
CA ASP A 162 2.86 -12.55 -14.05
C ASP A 162 3.68 -13.38 -13.06
N SER A 163 4.71 -14.06 -13.56
CA SER A 163 5.59 -14.91 -12.74
C SER A 163 6.41 -14.15 -11.70
N THR A 164 6.52 -12.83 -11.84
CA THR A 164 7.26 -11.96 -10.93
C THR A 164 6.37 -11.29 -9.88
N ASN A 165 5.05 -11.46 -10.00
CA ASN A 165 4.09 -10.83 -9.11
C ASN A 165 3.97 -11.60 -7.77
N PRO A 166 4.23 -10.97 -6.61
CA PRO A 166 4.13 -11.64 -5.31
C PRO A 166 2.72 -12.15 -4.97
N ALA A 167 1.68 -11.62 -5.62
CA ALA A 167 0.29 -12.02 -5.42
C ALA A 167 -0.23 -13.00 -6.50
N ARG A 168 0.66 -13.55 -7.33
CA ARG A 168 0.29 -14.49 -8.41
C ARG A 168 -0.52 -15.69 -7.90
N GLU A 169 -0.04 -16.34 -6.85
CA GLU A 169 -0.67 -17.54 -6.29
C GLU A 169 -2.04 -17.23 -5.68
N GLN A 170 -2.14 -16.09 -4.99
CA GLN A 170 -3.41 -15.56 -4.50
C GLN A 170 -4.40 -15.37 -5.66
N ALA A 171 -3.97 -14.74 -6.75
CA ALA A 171 -4.82 -14.51 -7.91
C ALA A 171 -5.26 -15.81 -8.59
N LEU A 172 -4.36 -16.79 -8.75
CA LEU A 172 -4.69 -18.12 -9.27
C LEU A 172 -5.74 -18.82 -8.39
N TYR A 173 -5.58 -18.76 -7.06
CA TYR A 173 -6.53 -19.38 -6.15
C TYR A 173 -7.94 -18.79 -6.34
N TYR A 174 -8.04 -17.45 -6.40
CA TYR A 174 -9.32 -16.78 -6.60
C TYR A 174 -9.90 -16.98 -8.00
N LEU A 175 -9.08 -17.08 -9.06
CA LEU A 175 -9.58 -17.44 -10.39
C LEU A 175 -10.24 -18.83 -10.38
N GLY A 176 -9.63 -19.80 -9.68
CA GLY A 176 -10.23 -21.11 -9.52
C GLY A 176 -11.53 -21.05 -8.71
N LEU A 177 -11.58 -20.21 -7.66
CA LEU A 177 -12.80 -20.01 -6.87
C LEU A 177 -13.93 -19.41 -7.70
N ILE A 178 -13.63 -18.41 -8.55
CA ILE A 178 -14.61 -17.79 -9.46
C ILE A 178 -15.15 -18.82 -10.46
N ALA A 179 -14.27 -19.60 -11.09
CA ALA A 179 -14.68 -20.66 -12.01
C ALA A 179 -15.55 -21.73 -11.30
N PHE A 180 -15.20 -22.05 -10.06
CA PHE A 180 -15.95 -22.99 -9.23
C PHE A 180 -17.36 -22.47 -8.91
N ASP A 181 -17.46 -21.21 -8.47
CA ASP A 181 -18.73 -20.57 -8.11
C ASP A 181 -19.62 -20.35 -9.35
N ALA A 182 -19.02 -20.20 -10.54
CA ALA A 182 -19.73 -20.19 -11.82
C ALA A 182 -20.20 -21.58 -12.28
N GLY A 183 -19.90 -22.65 -11.53
CA GLY A 183 -20.25 -24.02 -11.85
C GLY A 183 -19.30 -24.72 -12.83
N ASN A 184 -18.24 -24.06 -13.30
CA ASN A 184 -17.25 -24.64 -14.20
C ASN A 184 -16.16 -25.39 -13.42
N ARG A 185 -16.55 -26.53 -12.82
CA ARG A 185 -15.64 -27.36 -12.01
C ARG A 185 -14.36 -27.80 -12.76
N PRO A 186 -14.41 -28.26 -14.02
CA PRO A 186 -13.21 -28.66 -14.75
C PRO A 186 -12.20 -27.52 -14.89
N GLU A 187 -12.67 -26.29 -15.14
CA GLU A 187 -11.80 -25.12 -15.22
C GLU A 187 -11.18 -24.78 -13.85
N ALA A 188 -11.99 -24.78 -12.79
CA ALA A 188 -11.49 -24.55 -11.43
C ALA A 188 -10.39 -25.54 -11.04
N GLU A 189 -10.60 -26.83 -11.32
CA GLU A 189 -9.60 -27.87 -11.05
C GLU A 189 -8.31 -27.65 -11.83
N ASN A 190 -8.41 -27.28 -13.11
CA ASN A 190 -7.25 -27.02 -13.95
C ASN A 190 -6.45 -25.82 -13.42
N ILE A 191 -7.13 -24.75 -13.00
CA ILE A 191 -6.49 -23.57 -12.41
C ILE A 191 -5.78 -23.94 -11.11
N TRP A 192 -6.42 -24.69 -10.22
CA TRP A 192 -5.80 -25.10 -8.96
C TRP A 192 -4.65 -26.09 -9.17
N LYS A 193 -4.74 -27.00 -10.13
CA LYS A 193 -3.62 -27.87 -10.52
C LYS A 193 -2.43 -27.05 -11.05
N ASP A 194 -2.68 -26.03 -11.88
CA ASP A 194 -1.63 -25.12 -12.35
C ASP A 194 -1.00 -24.33 -11.19
N LEU A 195 -1.81 -23.87 -10.23
CA LEU A 195 -1.33 -23.26 -9.00
C LEU A 195 -0.39 -24.20 -8.24
N LEU A 196 -0.76 -25.47 -8.03
CA LEU A 196 0.07 -26.44 -7.30
C LEU A 196 1.42 -26.70 -7.99
N VAL A 197 1.47 -26.66 -9.31
CA VAL A 197 2.72 -26.84 -10.09
C VAL A 197 3.64 -25.63 -9.94
N ARG A 198 3.08 -24.42 -9.87
CA ARG A 198 3.83 -23.15 -9.86
C ARG A 198 4.13 -22.60 -8.48
N ALA A 199 3.46 -23.13 -7.46
CA ALA A 199 3.53 -22.60 -6.11
C ALA A 199 4.92 -22.74 -5.49
N GLU A 200 5.30 -21.72 -4.72
CA GLU A 200 6.47 -21.79 -3.86
C GLU A 200 6.25 -22.78 -2.71
N LYS A 201 7.34 -23.35 -2.20
CA LYS A 201 7.29 -24.29 -1.08
C LYS A 201 6.73 -23.58 0.16
N GLY A 202 5.65 -24.13 0.73
CA GLY A 202 4.96 -23.54 1.89
C GLY A 202 3.95 -22.46 1.52
N SER A 203 3.52 -22.40 0.26
CA SER A 203 2.42 -21.53 -0.16
C SER A 203 1.11 -21.91 0.52
N VAL A 204 0.57 -20.97 1.31
CA VAL A 204 -0.77 -21.11 1.93
C VAL A 204 -1.85 -21.24 0.85
N TRP A 205 -1.70 -20.54 -0.29
CA TRP A 205 -2.67 -20.63 -1.38
C TRP A 205 -2.68 -22.00 -2.04
N ALA A 206 -1.52 -22.66 -2.12
CA ALA A 206 -1.41 -24.04 -2.58
C ALA A 206 -2.08 -25.03 -1.62
N GLU A 207 -1.88 -24.87 -0.31
CA GLU A 207 -2.52 -25.71 0.70
C GLU A 207 -4.05 -25.60 0.64
N VAL A 208 -4.57 -24.38 0.53
CA VAL A 208 -6.02 -24.16 0.43
C VAL A 208 -6.59 -24.68 -0.90
N ALA A 209 -5.87 -24.49 -2.01
CA ALA A 209 -6.24 -25.06 -3.31
C ALA A 209 -6.27 -26.60 -3.29
N GLN A 210 -5.27 -27.23 -2.65
CA GLN A 210 -5.22 -28.68 -2.49
C GLN A 210 -6.40 -29.20 -1.66
N ALA A 211 -6.74 -28.51 -0.56
CA ALA A 211 -7.89 -28.87 0.25
C ALA A 211 -9.21 -28.80 -0.56
N LYS A 212 -9.35 -27.80 -1.44
CA LYS A 212 -10.50 -27.69 -2.36
C LYS A 212 -10.57 -28.86 -3.33
N LEU A 213 -9.45 -29.27 -3.91
CA LEU A 213 -9.41 -30.43 -4.82
C LEU A 213 -9.77 -31.74 -4.11
N GLN A 214 -9.35 -31.92 -2.87
CA GLN A 214 -9.59 -33.14 -2.10
C GLN A 214 -11.03 -33.27 -1.58
N TYR A 215 -11.66 -32.16 -1.20
CA TYR A 215 -13.04 -32.17 -0.68
C TYR A 215 -14.09 -32.53 -1.76
N HIS A 216 -13.70 -32.49 -3.04
CA HIS A 216 -14.60 -32.71 -4.16
C HIS A 216 -14.25 -33.95 -5.02
N ALA A 217 -13.25 -34.74 -4.61
CA ALA A 217 -12.90 -36.05 -5.17
C ALA A 217 -13.72 -37.17 -4.50
#